data_AF-A0A1F0FUD8-F1
#
_entry.id   AF-A0A1F0FUD8-F1
#
_cell.length_a   1.000
_cell.length_b   1.000
_cell.length_c   1.000
_cell.angle_alpha   90.00
_cell.angle_beta   90.00
_cell.angle_gamma   90.00
#
_symmetry.space_group_name_H-M   'P 1'
#
loop_
_entity.id
_entity.type
_entity.pdbx_description
1 polymer ?
#
loop_
_entity_poly.entity_id
_entity_poly.type
_entity_poly.pdbx_seq_one_letter_code
_entity_poly.pdbx_strand_id
1 'polypeptide(L)'
;MNRIKELIKERGYTQQELADKMEMTRVGLNQLVNGNPSYPTLERFARVLNVPMWELFATRDEVIGEELTALVYHKGAHYRATTLKELRGIVEELERATAEATSAETSGRSVGR
;
A
#
# COMPACT_ATOMS: atom_id res chain seq x y z
N MET A 1 -6.65 -17.97 -4.77
CA MET A 1 -5.53 -18.08 -5.73
C MET A 1 -4.28 -17.58 -5.02
N ASN A 2 -3.15 -18.28 -5.11
CA ASN A 2 -1.88 -17.87 -4.49
C ASN A 2 -0.80 -17.69 -5.57
N ARG A 3 0.23 -16.91 -5.27
CA ARG A 3 1.36 -16.55 -6.15
C ARG A 3 2.63 -17.35 -5.85
N ILE A 4 2.54 -18.45 -5.10
CA ILE A 4 3.72 -19.21 -4.63
C ILE A 4 4.58 -19.68 -5.82
N LYS A 5 3.96 -20.10 -6.92
CA LYS A 5 4.65 -20.50 -8.15
C LYS A 5 5.47 -19.39 -8.80
N GLU A 6 4.98 -18.16 -8.75
CA GLU A 6 5.67 -16.99 -9.28
C GLU A 6 6.84 -16.63 -8.39
N LEU A 7 6.60 -16.57 -7.07
CA LEU A 7 7.61 -16.27 -6.06
C LEU A 7 8.78 -17.26 -6.08
N ILE A 8 8.55 -18.56 -6.33
CA ILE A 8 9.63 -19.54 -6.51
C ILE A 8 10.62 -19.05 -7.59
N LYS A 9 10.10 -18.60 -8.73
CA LYS A 9 10.92 -18.14 -9.86
C LYS A 9 11.57 -16.79 -9.56
N GLU A 10 10.82 -15.85 -8.99
CA GLU A 10 11.33 -14.51 -8.63
C GLU A 10 12.48 -14.59 -7.63
N ARG A 11 12.45 -15.58 -6.73
CA ARG A 11 13.52 -15.84 -5.74
C ARG A 11 14.65 -16.72 -6.28
N GLY A 12 14.63 -17.08 -7.56
CA GLY A 12 15.69 -17.85 -8.22
C GLY A 12 15.72 -19.33 -7.84
N TYR A 13 14.64 -19.88 -7.30
CA TYR A 13 14.52 -21.29 -6.98
C TYR A 13 13.85 -22.08 -8.10
N THR A 14 14.20 -23.35 -8.17
CA THR A 14 13.41 -24.37 -8.88
C THR A 14 12.32 -24.91 -7.95
N GLN A 15 11.28 -25.53 -8.52
CA GLN A 15 10.27 -26.23 -7.73
C GLN A 15 10.86 -27.40 -6.93
N GLN A 16 11.92 -28.03 -7.43
CA GLN A 16 12.57 -29.13 -6.73
C GLN A 16 13.30 -28.61 -5.48
N GLU A 17 14.10 -27.55 -5.62
CA GLU A 17 14.81 -26.95 -4.48
C GLU A 17 13.86 -26.44 -3.40
N LEU A 18 12.71 -25.86 -3.78
CA LEU A 18 11.70 -25.48 -2.80
C LEU A 18 11.09 -26.71 -2.11
N ALA A 19 10.76 -27.77 -2.86
CA ALA A 19 10.25 -29.00 -2.29
C ALA A 19 11.22 -29.61 -1.27
N ASP A 20 12.52 -29.61 -1.60
CA ASP A 20 13.59 -30.10 -0.73
C ASP A 20 13.69 -29.26 0.55
N LYS A 21 13.67 -27.91 0.44
CA LYS A 21 13.65 -26.99 1.61
C LYS A 21 12.39 -27.15 2.47
N MET A 22 11.29 -27.52 1.86
CA MET A 22 10.01 -27.78 2.53
C MET A 22 9.91 -29.23 3.05
N GLU A 23 10.97 -30.04 2.86
CA GLU A 23 11.07 -31.44 3.26
C GLU A 23 9.88 -32.28 2.75
N MET A 24 9.51 -32.08 1.48
CA MET A 24 8.37 -32.76 0.86
C MET A 24 8.69 -33.16 -0.58
N THR A 25 7.80 -33.97 -1.17
CA THR A 25 7.95 -34.36 -2.58
C THR A 25 7.54 -33.22 -3.51
N ARG A 26 8.13 -33.17 -4.71
CA ARG A 26 7.73 -32.23 -5.78
C ARG A 26 6.26 -32.36 -6.16
N VAL A 27 5.70 -33.57 -6.08
CA VAL A 27 4.27 -33.81 -6.31
C VAL A 27 3.43 -33.18 -5.21
N GLY A 28 3.79 -33.39 -3.94
CA GLY A 28 3.13 -32.77 -2.79
C GLY A 28 3.18 -31.25 -2.84
N LEU A 29 4.34 -30.68 -3.19
CA LEU A 29 4.46 -29.24 -3.44
C LEU A 29 3.48 -28.77 -4.52
N ASN A 30 3.42 -29.46 -5.66
CA ASN A 30 2.50 -29.08 -6.75
C ASN A 30 1.02 -29.17 -6.34
N GLN A 31 0.65 -30.15 -5.52
CA GLN A 31 -0.71 -30.24 -4.97
C GLN A 31 -1.04 -29.06 -4.06
N LEU A 32 -0.11 -28.68 -3.18
CA LEU A 32 -0.29 -27.54 -2.29
C LEU A 32 -0.41 -26.22 -3.07
N VAL A 33 0.54 -25.95 -3.97
CA VAL A 33 0.57 -24.66 -4.68
C VAL A 33 -0.66 -24.49 -5.60
N ASN A 34 -1.16 -25.56 -6.20
CA ASN A 34 -2.37 -25.52 -7.02
C ASN A 34 -3.67 -25.64 -6.21
N GLY A 35 -3.59 -26.03 -4.93
CA GLY A 35 -4.72 -26.27 -4.06
C GLY A 35 -5.00 -25.10 -3.13
N ASN A 36 -5.48 -25.44 -1.94
CA ASN A 36 -5.71 -24.50 -0.84
C ASN A 36 -4.85 -24.91 0.36
N PRO A 37 -3.59 -24.44 0.46
CA PRO A 37 -2.71 -24.78 1.58
C PRO A 37 -3.31 -24.31 2.91
N SER A 38 -3.03 -25.05 3.98
CA SER A 38 -3.39 -24.62 5.34
C SER A 38 -2.55 -23.42 5.78
N TYR A 39 -3.04 -22.66 6.77
CA TYR A 39 -2.31 -21.53 7.34
C TYR A 39 -0.87 -21.87 7.78
N PRO A 40 -0.61 -22.97 8.53
CA PRO A 40 0.77 -23.36 8.88
C PRO A 40 1.64 -23.62 7.65
N THR A 41 1.06 -24.16 6.58
CA THR A 41 1.77 -24.41 5.33
C THR A 41 2.13 -23.11 4.63
N LEU A 42 1.19 -22.15 4.58
CA LEU A 42 1.44 -20.81 4.05
C LEU A 42 2.55 -20.08 4.82
N GLU A 43 2.55 -20.18 6.15
CA GLU A 43 3.60 -19.59 6.98
C GLU A 43 4.97 -20.22 6.68
N ARG A 44 5.02 -21.55 6.47
CA ARG A 44 6.24 -22.23 6.06
C ARG A 44 6.72 -21.75 4.69
N PHE A 45 5.81 -21.57 3.72
CA PHE A 45 6.13 -21.00 2.41
C PHE A 45 6.72 -19.59 2.52
N ALA A 46 6.05 -18.68 3.23
CA ALA A 46 6.50 -17.31 3.44
C ALA A 46 7.92 -17.28 4.04
N ARG A 47 8.18 -18.14 5.02
CA ARG A 47 9.48 -18.26 5.67
C ARG A 47 10.58 -18.78 4.75
N VAL A 48 10.32 -19.85 4.00
CA VAL A 48 11.33 -20.45 3.10
C VAL A 48 11.63 -19.54 1.91
N LEU A 49 10.61 -18.85 1.39
CA LEU A 49 10.76 -17.85 0.32
C LEU A 49 11.29 -16.50 0.83
N ASN A 50 11.36 -16.32 2.16
CA ASN A 50 11.76 -15.09 2.84
C ASN A 50 10.95 -13.87 2.40
N VAL A 51 9.62 -14.01 2.42
CA VAL A 51 8.65 -12.96 2.04
C VAL A 51 7.61 -12.77 3.14
N PRO A 52 7.02 -11.56 3.27
CA PRO A 52 5.87 -11.38 4.13
C PRO A 52 4.66 -12.19 3.61
N MET A 53 3.77 -12.61 4.54
CA MET A 53 2.62 -13.47 4.23
C MET A 53 1.72 -12.92 3.10
N TRP A 54 1.50 -11.61 3.04
CA TRP A 54 0.64 -10.98 2.03
C TRP A 54 1.18 -11.14 0.60
N GLU A 55 2.50 -11.23 0.43
CA GLU A 55 3.15 -11.33 -0.89
C GLU A 55 2.83 -12.68 -1.56
N LEU A 56 2.46 -13.69 -0.77
CA LEU A 56 1.94 -14.97 -1.29
C LEU A 56 0.64 -14.82 -2.09
N PHE A 57 -0.04 -13.67 -1.99
CA PHE A 57 -1.36 -13.44 -2.57
C PHE A 57 -1.41 -12.24 -3.51
N ALA A 58 -0.51 -11.28 -3.35
CA ALA A 58 -0.47 -10.07 -4.17
C ALA A 58 0.97 -9.64 -4.45
N THR A 59 1.19 -8.96 -5.55
CA THR A 59 2.41 -8.22 -5.84
C THR A 59 2.49 -6.99 -4.97
N ARG A 60 3.71 -6.44 -4.84
CA ARG A 60 3.89 -5.16 -4.16
C ARG A 60 3.10 -4.03 -4.86
N ASP A 61 3.03 -4.05 -6.19
CA ASP A 61 2.31 -3.03 -6.96
C ASP A 61 0.78 -3.13 -6.81
N GLU A 62 0.24 -4.31 -6.52
CA GLU A 62 -1.19 -4.48 -6.20
C GLU A 62 -1.55 -3.99 -4.79
N VAL A 63 -0.55 -3.86 -3.89
CA VAL A 63 -0.76 -3.52 -2.47
C VAL A 63 -0.30 -2.10 -2.13
N ILE A 64 0.77 -1.61 -2.77
CA ILE A 64 1.11 -0.20 -2.72
C ILE A 64 -0.02 0.52 -3.44
N GLY A 65 -0.70 1.42 -2.71
CA GLY A 65 -1.66 2.32 -3.31
C GLY A 65 -0.98 3.31 -4.27
N GLU A 66 -1.60 4.47 -4.44
CA GLU A 66 -1.04 5.50 -5.32
C GLU A 66 0.37 5.93 -4.84
N GLU A 67 1.25 6.27 -5.79
CA GLU A 67 2.65 6.67 -5.53
C GLU A 67 2.76 7.80 -4.50
N LEU A 68 1.76 8.69 -4.49
CA LEU A 68 1.61 9.77 -3.53
C LEU A 68 0.22 9.69 -2.90
N THR A 69 0.14 9.89 -1.59
CA THR A 69 -1.12 10.19 -0.92
C THR A 69 -0.87 11.33 0.05
N ALA A 70 -1.52 12.47 -0.20
CA ALA A 70 -1.52 13.62 0.68
C ALA A 70 -2.90 13.77 1.32
N LEU A 71 -2.93 13.89 2.64
CA LEU A 71 -4.13 14.15 3.42
C LEU A 71 -3.97 15.51 4.09
N VAL A 72 -4.87 16.44 3.77
CA VAL A 72 -4.85 17.79 4.34
C VAL A 72 -6.12 17.99 5.15
N TYR A 73 -5.95 18.44 6.39
CA TYR A 73 -7.06 18.80 7.27
C TYR A 73 -7.02 20.30 7.53
N HIS A 74 -8.11 21.00 7.20
CA HIS A 74 -8.22 22.43 7.45
C HIS A 74 -9.66 22.80 7.82
N LYS A 75 -9.83 23.48 8.97
CA LYS A 75 -11.13 23.99 9.47
C LYS A 75 -12.27 22.96 9.42
N GLY A 76 -12.01 21.68 9.74
CA GLY A 76 -13.03 20.62 9.72
C GLY A 76 -13.17 19.87 8.39
N ALA A 77 -12.62 20.41 7.29
CA ALA A 77 -12.63 19.75 5.99
C ALA A 77 -11.39 18.86 5.81
N HIS A 78 -11.59 17.73 5.14
CA HIS A 78 -10.55 16.78 4.78
C HIS A 78 -10.40 16.78 3.27
N TYR A 79 -9.16 16.93 2.81
CA TYR A 79 -8.80 16.90 1.41
C TYR A 79 -7.84 15.75 1.17
N ARG A 80 -7.98 15.09 0.03
CA ARG A 80 -7.11 14.02 -0.41
C ARG A 80 -6.58 14.35 -1.80
N ALA A 81 -5.29 14.20 -2.00
CA ALA A 81 -4.65 14.24 -3.30
C ALA A 81 -3.79 12.99 -3.50
N THR A 82 -3.82 12.43 -4.70
CA THR A 82 -2.91 11.35 -5.10
C THR A 82 -1.88 11.81 -6.13
N THR A 83 -1.93 13.07 -6.55
CA THR A 83 -0.92 13.70 -7.43
C THR A 83 -0.42 15.03 -6.88
N LEU A 84 0.80 15.42 -7.26
CA LEU A 84 1.37 16.73 -6.90
C LEU A 84 0.54 17.90 -7.44
N LYS A 85 -0.13 17.70 -8.58
CA LYS A 85 -0.99 18.73 -9.19
C LYS A 85 -2.24 18.98 -8.35
N GLU A 86 -2.92 17.92 -7.92
CA GLU A 86 -4.07 18.02 -7.02
C GLU A 86 -3.67 18.64 -5.68
N LEU A 87 -2.54 18.21 -5.11
CA LEU A 87 -2.04 18.76 -3.86
C LEU A 87 -1.81 20.27 -3.96
N ARG A 88 -1.18 20.73 -5.05
CA ARG A 88 -0.97 22.16 -5.28
C ARG A 88 -2.28 22.93 -5.37
N GLY A 89 -3.28 22.38 -6.08
CA GLY A 89 -4.61 22.99 -6.15
C GLY A 89 -5.28 23.13 -4.78
N ILE A 90 -5.19 22.10 -3.94
CA ILE A 90 -5.71 22.16 -2.56
C ILE A 90 -4.98 23.26 -1.78
N VAL A 91 -3.65 23.34 -1.87
CA VAL A 91 -2.89 24.38 -1.16
C VAL A 91 -3.29 25.78 -1.64
N GLU A 92 -3.42 26.01 -2.94
CA GLU A 92 -3.85 27.29 -3.51
C GLU A 92 -5.27 27.68 -3.04
N GLU A 93 -6.19 26.72 -2.93
CA GLU A 93 -7.53 26.95 -2.40
C GLU A 93 -7.49 27.35 -0.91
N LEU A 94 -6.67 26.66 -0.12
CA LEU A 94 -6.51 26.94 1.31
C LEU A 94 -5.83 28.29 1.58
N GLU A 95 -4.85 28.67 0.77
CA GLU A 95 -4.20 29.98 0.82
C GLU A 95 -5.19 31.12 0.51
N ARG A 96 -6.06 30.95 -0.49
CA ARG A 96 -7.13 31.93 -0.79
C ARG A 96 -8.12 32.03 0.38
N ALA A 97 -8.59 30.90 0.89
CA ALA A 97 -9.55 30.85 1.99
C ALA A 97 -8.99 31.40 3.32
N THR A 98 -7.67 31.42 3.51
CA THR A 98 -7.02 32.03 4.67
C THR A 98 -6.78 33.53 4.46
N ALA A 99 -6.37 33.97 3.27
CA ALA A 99 -6.18 35.38 2.94
C ALA A 99 -7.47 36.22 2.99
N GLU A 100 -8.60 35.64 2.58
CA GLU A 100 -9.92 36.29 2.66
C GLU A 100 -10.40 36.48 4.10
N ALA A 101 -10.10 35.52 4.99
CA ALA A 101 -10.44 35.62 6.41
C ALA A 101 -9.62 36.72 7.13
N THR A 102 -8.32 36.86 6.81
CA THR A 102 -7.45 37.90 7.40
C THR A 102 -7.81 39.31 6.91
N SER A 103 -8.34 39.44 5.70
CA SER A 103 -8.78 40.72 5.14
C SER A 103 -10.08 41.24 5.78
N ALA A 104 -10.98 40.33 6.19
CA ALA A 104 -12.23 40.69 6.85
C ALA A 104 -12.03 41.19 8.30
N GLU A 105 -11.04 40.66 9.03
CA GLU A 105 -10.74 41.09 10.42
C GLU A 105 -10.07 42.46 10.49
N THR A 106 -9.35 42.88 9.45
CA THR A 106 -8.65 44.19 9.44
C THR A 106 -9.62 45.35 9.20
N SER A 107 -10.75 45.13 8.53
CA SER A 107 -11.76 46.17 8.27
C SER A 107 -12.68 46.47 9.46
N GLY A 108 -12.70 45.63 10.50
CA GLY A 108 -13.59 45.80 11.67
C GLY A 108 -13.01 46.66 12.81
N ARG A 109 -11.75 47.10 12.74
CA ARG A 109 -11.06 47.79 13.85
C ARG A 109 -11.07 49.33 13.79
N SER A 110 -11.76 49.94 12.82
CA SER A 110 -11.70 51.40 12.59
C SER A 110 -12.88 52.22 13.14
N VAL A 111 -13.85 51.63 13.83
CA VAL A 111 -14.94 52.41 14.47
C VAL A 111 -14.96 52.15 15.97
N GLY A 112 -14.25 53.00 16.69
CA GLY A 112 -14.18 53.02 18.14
C GLY A 112 -13.38 54.24 18.60
N ARG A 113 -13.90 55.43 18.31
CA ARG A 113 -13.49 56.69 18.92
C ARG A 113 -14.65 57.22 19.73
#